data_AF-A0A1F7JIM6-F1
#
_entry.id   AF-A0A1F7JIM6-F1
#
_cell.length_a   1.000
_cell.length_b   1.000
_cell.length_c   1.000
_cell.angle_alpha   90.00
_cell.angle_beta   90.00
_cell.angle_gamma   90.00
#
_symmetry.space_group_name_H-M   'P 1'
#
loop_
_entity.id
_entity.type
_entity.pdbx_description
1 polymer ?
#
loop_
_entity_poly.entity_id
_entity_poly.type
_entity_poly.pdbx_seq_one_letter_code
_entity_poly.pdbx_strand_id
1 'polypeptide(L)'
;MKIQIDQSGKIEDTARNTVIAYSNDKQKAILITRKTKRQMQETFRLCGAIRLFIYFTFAIGIYYLIEDLRGSSIIIIDLEYYGKDKIITRIINKLLDENHRPKHSIKFARIGNRPRVHYTAKNVFDGKKKANRTISFKELIKQIKKTDGRLRECFETLVGAQSRSVKHRISRNKLNVKTLKNKAKK
;
A
#
# COMPACT_ATOMS: atom_id res chain seq x y z
N MET A 1 21.22 12.85 2.16
CA MET A 1 20.50 13.01 0.88
C MET A 1 19.15 13.67 1.12
N LYS A 2 18.64 14.51 0.21
CA LYS A 2 17.30 15.12 0.31
C LYS A 2 16.41 14.57 -0.81
N ILE A 3 15.22 14.08 -0.46
CA ILE A 3 14.24 13.60 -1.44
C ILE A 3 12.88 14.25 -1.19
N GLN A 4 12.15 14.47 -2.27
CA GLN A 4 10.76 14.94 -2.26
C GLN A 4 9.85 13.78 -2.64
N ILE A 5 8.74 13.61 -1.92
CA ILE A 5 7.71 12.61 -2.17
C ILE A 5 6.41 13.31 -2.53
N ASP A 6 5.81 12.89 -3.64
CA ASP A 6 4.51 13.38 -4.12
C ASP A 6 3.61 12.20 -4.53
N GLN A 7 2.32 12.46 -4.63
CA GLN A 7 1.27 11.51 -4.99
C GLN A 7 0.53 11.96 -6.25
N SER A 8 0.11 11.01 -7.07
CA SER A 8 -0.88 11.24 -8.12
C SER A 8 -2.03 10.23 -7.98
N GLY A 9 -3.25 10.76 -7.87
CA GLY A 9 -4.45 10.00 -7.54
C GLY A 9 -4.57 9.72 -6.04
N LYS A 10 -5.67 10.16 -5.42
CA LYS A 10 -5.89 10.03 -3.98
C LYS A 10 -6.13 8.59 -3.53
N ILE A 11 -5.65 8.22 -2.34
CA ILE A 11 -5.88 6.87 -1.78
C ILE A 11 -7.37 6.61 -1.58
N GLU A 12 -8.12 7.61 -1.11
CA GLU A 12 -9.56 7.55 -0.89
C GLU A 12 -10.40 7.43 -2.17
N ASP A 13 -9.87 7.88 -3.32
CA ASP A 13 -10.49 7.66 -4.62
C ASP A 13 -10.21 6.22 -5.10
N THR A 14 -10.99 5.27 -4.60
CA THR A 14 -10.83 3.84 -4.91
C THR A 14 -11.29 3.45 -6.32
N ALA A 15 -11.78 4.39 -7.13
CA ALA A 15 -12.07 4.18 -8.54
C ALA A 15 -10.81 4.25 -9.40
N ARG A 16 -9.82 5.06 -8.99
CA ARG A 16 -8.56 5.28 -9.72
C ARG A 16 -7.40 4.57 -9.06
N ASN A 17 -6.30 4.43 -9.79
CA ASN A 17 -5.03 4.00 -9.19
C ASN A 17 -4.45 5.14 -8.34
N THR A 18 -3.43 4.84 -7.55
CA THR A 18 -2.59 5.85 -6.89
C THR A 18 -1.15 5.55 -7.22
N VAL A 19 -0.38 6.59 -7.53
CA VAL A 19 1.07 6.52 -7.66
C VAL A 19 1.67 7.38 -6.56
N ILE A 20 2.63 6.83 -5.84
CA ILE A 20 3.47 7.58 -4.91
C ILE A 20 4.88 7.51 -5.46
N ALA A 21 5.56 8.65 -5.60
CA ALA A 21 6.89 8.71 -6.17
C ALA A 21 7.80 9.60 -5.33
N TYR A 22 9.10 9.35 -5.41
CA TYR A 22 10.10 10.34 -5.00
C TYR A 22 10.95 10.78 -6.18
N SER A 23 11.49 11.99 -6.08
CA SER A 23 12.58 12.44 -6.95
C SER A 23 13.69 13.18 -6.20
N ASN A 24 14.91 12.93 -6.64
CA ASN A 24 16.11 13.73 -6.45
C ASN A 24 16.94 13.62 -7.75
N ASP A 25 18.21 13.19 -7.68
CA ASP A 25 18.98 12.74 -8.85
C ASP A 25 18.47 11.41 -9.43
N LYS A 26 17.69 10.66 -8.65
CA LYS A 26 17.02 9.42 -9.05
C LYS A 26 15.50 9.57 -8.93
N GLN A 27 14.78 8.70 -9.64
CA GLN A 27 13.33 8.63 -9.62
C GLN A 27 12.91 7.21 -9.27
N LYS A 28 11.96 7.07 -8.34
CA LYS A 28 11.29 5.81 -8.03
C LYS A 28 9.81 6.08 -7.85
N ALA A 29 8.98 5.23 -8.42
CA ALA A 29 7.53 5.32 -8.36
C ALA A 29 6.93 3.95 -7.98
N ILE A 30 5.93 4.01 -7.12
CA ILE A 30 5.17 2.87 -6.64
C ILE A 30 3.72 3.03 -7.08
N LEU A 31 3.16 1.99 -7.68
CA LEU A 31 1.76 1.93 -8.07
C LEU A 31 0.93 1.14 -7.05
N ILE A 32 -0.18 1.72 -6.61
CA ILE A 32 -1.22 1.07 -5.83
C ILE A 32 -2.49 1.03 -6.67
N THR A 33 -2.88 -0.17 -7.09
CA THR A 33 -4.01 -0.32 -8.02
C THR A 33 -5.35 -0.01 -7.35
N ARG A 34 -6.34 0.42 -8.14
CA ARG A 34 -7.74 0.57 -7.70
C ARG A 34 -8.26 -0.69 -7.00
N LYS A 35 -7.90 -1.87 -7.52
CA LYS A 35 -8.30 -3.17 -6.94
C LYS A 35 -7.71 -3.33 -5.54
N THR A 36 -6.40 -3.09 -5.41
CA THR A 36 -5.71 -3.13 -4.11
C THR A 36 -6.36 -2.16 -3.11
N LYS A 37 -6.64 -0.91 -3.52
CA LYS A 37 -7.27 0.09 -2.65
C LYS A 37 -8.67 -0.31 -2.18
N ARG A 38 -9.50 -0.86 -3.05
CA ARG A 38 -10.83 -1.39 -2.69
C ARG A 38 -10.74 -2.52 -1.68
N GLN A 39 -9.81 -3.46 -1.89
CA GLN A 39 -9.58 -4.55 -0.93
C GLN A 39 -9.12 -4.02 0.43
N MET A 40 -8.22 -3.03 0.45
CA MET A 40 -7.79 -2.37 1.68
C MET A 40 -8.94 -1.69 2.41
N GLN A 41 -9.70 -0.84 1.71
CA GLN A 41 -10.85 -0.14 2.28
C GLN A 41 -11.85 -1.12 2.90
N GLU A 42 -12.18 -2.19 2.17
CA GLU A 42 -13.09 -3.22 2.65
C GLU A 42 -12.58 -3.91 3.91
N THR A 43 -11.30 -4.26 3.95
CA THR A 43 -10.72 -4.93 5.11
C THR A 43 -10.73 -4.02 6.35
N PHE A 44 -10.41 -2.73 6.19
CA PHE A 44 -10.51 -1.76 7.28
C PHE A 44 -11.96 -1.45 7.69
N ARG A 45 -12.92 -1.50 6.76
CA ARG A 45 -14.35 -1.37 7.03
C ARG A 45 -14.83 -2.50 7.93
N LEU A 46 -14.44 -3.74 7.64
CA LEU A 46 -14.77 -4.91 8.45
C LEU A 46 -14.16 -4.85 9.86
N CYS A 47 -13.02 -4.17 10.02
CA CYS A 47 -12.42 -3.92 11.34
C CYS A 47 -12.97 -2.67 12.06
N GLY A 48 -14.01 -2.00 11.53
CA GLY A 48 -14.56 -0.78 12.13
C GLY A 48 -13.64 0.45 12.07
N ALA A 49 -12.57 0.39 11.29
CA ALA A 49 -11.47 1.36 11.29
C ALA A 49 -11.27 2.04 9.92
N ILE A 50 -12.36 2.28 9.17
CA ILE A 50 -12.31 2.70 7.77
C ILE A 50 -11.34 3.86 7.52
N ARG A 51 -11.37 4.93 8.33
CA ARG A 51 -10.49 6.10 8.12
C ARG A 51 -9.00 5.77 8.17
N LEU A 52 -8.59 4.71 8.88
CA LEU A 52 -7.19 4.31 8.98
C LEU A 52 -6.66 3.71 7.67
N PHE A 53 -7.52 3.20 6.78
CA PHE A 53 -7.07 2.60 5.52
C PHE A 53 -6.24 3.58 4.69
N ILE A 54 -6.62 4.87 4.70
CA ILE A 54 -5.94 5.94 3.97
C ILE A 54 -4.50 6.08 4.46
N TYR A 55 -4.32 6.28 5.76
CA TYR A 55 -3.02 6.56 6.37
C TYR A 55 -2.08 5.36 6.30
N PHE A 56 -2.58 4.15 6.56
CA PHE A 56 -1.77 2.94 6.44
C PHE A 56 -1.35 2.69 4.99
N THR A 57 -2.27 2.81 4.02
CA THR A 57 -1.94 2.55 2.62
C THR A 57 -0.93 3.57 2.11
N PHE A 58 -1.09 4.85 2.45
CA PHE A 58 -0.15 5.91 2.09
C PHE A 58 1.23 5.69 2.74
N ALA A 59 1.26 5.47 4.06
CA ALA A 59 2.50 5.25 4.80
C ALA A 59 3.27 4.01 4.33
N ILE A 60 2.57 2.91 4.02
CA ILE A 60 3.21 1.70 3.49
C ILE A 60 3.77 1.95 2.08
N GLY A 61 3.07 2.72 1.25
CA GLY A 61 3.59 3.12 -0.06
C GLY A 61 4.88 3.94 0.06
N ILE A 62 4.94 4.87 1.02
CA ILE A 62 6.16 5.63 1.34
C ILE A 62 7.26 4.71 1.87
N TYR A 63 6.95 3.81 2.79
CA TYR A 63 7.91 2.81 3.27
C TYR A 63 8.57 2.06 2.12
N TYR A 64 7.79 1.56 1.15
CA TYR A 64 8.32 0.82 0.00
C TYR A 64 9.14 1.69 -0.98
N LEU A 65 8.88 3.00 -0.99
CA LEU A 65 9.73 3.94 -1.71
C LEU A 65 11.11 4.03 -1.04
N ILE A 66 11.15 4.17 0.28
CA ILE A 66 12.34 4.56 1.02
C ILE A 66 13.13 3.40 1.66
N GLU A 67 12.58 2.19 1.74
CA GLU A 67 13.18 1.05 2.45
C GLU A 67 14.59 0.67 1.97
N ASP A 68 14.91 0.97 0.71
CA ASP A 68 16.20 0.65 0.08
C ASP A 68 17.19 1.83 0.10
N LEU A 69 16.79 2.98 0.67
CA LEU A 69 17.68 4.14 0.73
C LEU A 69 18.79 3.90 1.74
N ARG A 70 20.02 4.12 1.29
CA ARG A 70 21.21 3.98 2.14
C ARG A 70 21.43 5.23 2.98
N GLY A 71 21.84 5.04 4.23
CA GLY A 71 22.18 6.11 5.17
C GLY A 71 20.98 6.97 5.61
N SER A 72 21.27 8.07 6.31
CA SER A 72 20.25 9.01 6.76
C SER A 72 19.87 9.99 5.65
N SER A 73 18.58 10.08 5.36
CA SER A 73 18.02 10.97 4.34
C SER A 73 16.99 11.91 4.96
N ILE A 74 16.85 13.10 4.37
CA ILE A 74 15.79 14.06 4.67
C ILE A 74 14.70 13.83 3.62
N ILE A 75 13.54 13.35 4.09
CA ILE A 75 12.37 13.07 3.27
C ILE A 75 11.38 14.20 3.48
N ILE A 76 11.02 14.89 2.40
CA ILE A 76 9.97 15.90 2.40
C ILE A 76 8.75 15.31 1.70
N ILE A 77 7.65 15.16 2.44
CA ILE A 77 6.37 14.66 1.94
C ILE A 77 5.44 15.86 1.75
N ASP A 78 4.75 15.91 0.61
CA ASP A 78 3.76 16.96 0.37
C ASP A 78 2.58 16.89 1.35
N LEU A 79 1.89 18.02 1.55
CA LEU A 79 0.77 18.16 2.48
C LEU A 79 -0.54 17.55 1.97
N GLU A 80 -0.49 16.34 1.43
CA GLU A 80 -1.65 15.61 0.88
C GLU A 80 -2.73 15.35 1.95
N TYR A 81 -2.30 15.02 3.17
CA TYR A 81 -3.16 14.65 4.29
C TYR A 81 -2.95 15.57 5.49
N TYR A 82 -3.31 16.84 5.33
CA TYR A 82 -3.12 17.89 6.35
C TYR A 82 -3.61 17.47 7.75
N GLY A 83 -2.75 17.69 8.76
CA GLY A 83 -3.04 17.38 10.16
C GLY A 83 -2.91 15.88 10.51
N LYS A 84 -2.39 15.05 9.60
CA LYS A 84 -2.18 13.60 9.80
C LYS A 84 -0.70 13.20 9.79
N ASP A 85 0.18 14.19 9.78
CA ASP A 85 1.64 14.07 9.72
C ASP A 85 2.17 13.15 10.85
N LYS A 86 1.68 13.35 12.09
CA LYS A 86 2.10 12.55 13.25
C LYS A 86 1.76 11.08 13.11
N ILE A 87 0.54 10.74 12.67
CA ILE A 87 0.11 9.35 12.50
C ILE A 87 0.85 8.69 11.34
N ILE A 88 1.02 9.38 10.21
CA ILE A 88 1.75 8.88 9.05
C ILE A 88 3.22 8.63 9.41
N THR A 89 3.89 9.61 10.05
CA THR A 89 5.27 9.48 10.53
C THR A 89 5.44 8.30 11.48
N ARG A 90 4.51 8.14 12.44
CA ARG A 90 4.54 7.01 13.38
C ARG A 90 4.44 5.67 12.68
N ILE A 91 3.55 5.54 11.69
CA ILE A 91 3.41 4.30 10.92
C ILE A 91 4.68 4.02 10.11
N ILE A 92 5.22 5.02 9.41
CA ILE A 92 6.46 4.86 8.61
C ILE A 92 7.63 4.43 9.50
N ASN A 93 7.87 5.13 10.61
CA ASN A 93 8.97 4.80 11.52
C ASN A 93 8.83 3.39 12.09
N LYS A 94 7.62 2.99 12.48
CA LYS A 94 7.37 1.62 12.93
C LYS A 94 7.65 0.60 11.84
N LEU A 95 7.26 0.87 10.60
CA LEU A 95 7.56 -0.02 9.47
C LEU A 95 9.07 -0.16 9.23
N LEU A 96 9.83 0.94 9.36
CA LEU A 96 11.29 0.91 9.23
C LEU A 96 11.91 0.07 10.36
N ASP A 97 11.47 0.26 11.60
CA ASP A 97 11.94 -0.48 12.77
C ASP A 97 11.67 -1.99 12.63
N GLU A 98 10.42 -2.38 12.35
CA GLU A 98 9.98 -3.79 12.22
C GLU A 98 10.57 -4.54 11.00
N ASN A 99 11.21 -3.80 10.08
CA ASN A 99 11.89 -4.37 8.92
C ASN A 99 13.40 -4.11 8.96
N HIS A 100 13.95 -3.65 10.09
CA HIS A 100 15.39 -3.36 10.27
C HIS A 100 15.95 -2.47 9.16
N ARG A 101 15.21 -1.42 8.80
CA ARG A 101 15.58 -0.45 7.78
C ARG A 101 16.13 0.84 8.40
N PRO A 102 17.01 1.57 7.71
CA PRO A 102 17.55 2.84 8.22
C PRO A 102 16.44 3.84 8.51
N LYS A 103 16.60 4.60 9.61
CA LYS A 103 15.72 5.74 9.91
C LYS A 103 16.06 6.93 9.02
N HIS A 104 15.05 7.75 8.78
CA HIS A 104 15.16 8.95 7.98
C HIS A 104 14.46 10.12 8.67
N SER A 105 14.93 11.34 8.43
CA SER A 105 14.28 12.55 8.92
C SER A 105 13.08 12.85 8.02
N ILE A 106 11.86 12.67 8.53
CA ILE A 106 10.63 12.90 7.80
C ILE A 106 10.10 14.29 8.13
N LYS A 107 9.83 15.10 7.10
CA LYS A 107 9.24 16.43 7.20
C LYS A 107 8.04 16.52 6.25
N PHE A 108 7.04 17.27 6.66
CA PHE A 108 5.88 17.60 5.85
C PHE A 108 5.98 19.07 5.48
N ALA A 109 5.90 19.39 4.19
CA ALA A 109 5.95 20.76 3.71
C ALA A 109 5.29 20.83 2.33
N ARG A 110 4.72 22.00 1.99
CA ARG A 110 4.24 22.25 0.63
C ARG A 110 5.41 22.08 -0.33
N ILE A 111 5.31 21.09 -1.21
CA ILE A 111 6.25 20.98 -2.31
C ILE A 111 5.74 21.96 -3.37
N GLY A 112 6.61 22.87 -3.85
CA GLY A 112 6.20 24.01 -4.67
C GLY A 112 5.48 23.64 -5.98
N ASN A 113 5.13 24.62 -6.81
CA ASN A 113 4.45 24.34 -8.08
C ASN A 113 5.40 23.62 -9.06
N ARG A 114 5.02 22.39 -9.47
CA ARG A 114 5.66 21.59 -10.54
C ARG A 114 7.11 21.09 -10.30
N PRO A 115 7.44 20.51 -9.14
CA PRO A 115 8.73 19.87 -8.91
C PRO A 115 8.89 18.64 -9.83
N ARG A 116 10.15 18.19 -10.03
CA ARG A 116 10.45 16.95 -10.79
C ARG A 116 9.67 15.73 -10.27
N VAL A 117 9.37 15.67 -8.97
CA VAL A 117 8.60 14.57 -8.37
C VAL A 117 7.15 14.54 -8.86
N HIS A 118 6.54 15.71 -9.10
CA HIS A 118 5.18 15.81 -9.61
C HIS A 118 5.04 15.15 -10.98
N TYR A 119 5.97 15.46 -11.90
CA TYR A 119 6.04 14.82 -13.20
C TYR A 119 6.32 13.32 -13.11
N THR A 120 7.11 12.89 -12.13
CA THR A 120 7.41 11.47 -11.92
C THR A 120 6.14 10.70 -11.55
N ALA A 121 5.39 11.18 -10.57
CA ALA A 121 4.13 10.56 -10.15
C ALA A 121 3.08 10.63 -11.28
N LYS A 122 2.92 11.80 -11.90
CA LYS A 122 1.91 12.03 -12.96
C LYS A 122 2.17 11.21 -14.22
N ASN A 123 3.42 11.12 -14.69
CA ASN A 123 3.73 10.35 -15.90
C ASN A 123 3.45 8.86 -15.71
N VAL A 124 3.65 8.32 -14.50
CA VAL A 124 3.30 6.93 -14.21
C VAL A 124 1.78 6.77 -14.07
N PHE A 125 1.11 7.74 -13.45
CA PHE A 125 -0.35 7.73 -13.31
C PHE A 125 -1.06 7.77 -14.67
N ASP A 126 -0.58 8.60 -15.59
CA ASP A 126 -1.06 8.74 -16.97
C ASP A 126 -0.67 7.54 -17.87
N GLY A 127 0.12 6.58 -17.38
CA GLY A 127 0.60 5.43 -18.15
C GLY A 127 1.72 5.74 -19.13
N LYS A 128 2.25 6.97 -19.14
CA LYS A 128 3.39 7.41 -19.98
C LYS A 128 4.71 6.75 -19.56
N LYS A 129 4.83 6.36 -18.28
CA LYS A 129 5.96 5.61 -17.73
C LYS A 129 5.47 4.42 -16.90
N LYS A 130 6.26 3.34 -16.85
CA LYS A 130 5.98 2.21 -15.96
C LYS A 130 6.41 2.55 -14.53
N ALA A 131 5.64 2.11 -13.55
CA ALA A 131 6.06 2.17 -12.15
C ALA A 131 7.23 1.21 -11.90
N ASN A 132 8.12 1.56 -10.97
CA ASN A 132 9.22 0.67 -10.58
C ASN A 132 8.71 -0.57 -9.84
N ARG A 133 7.60 -0.44 -9.12
CA ARG A 133 6.94 -1.55 -8.42
C ARG A 133 5.45 -1.29 -8.30
N THR A 134 4.66 -2.36 -8.37
CA THR A 134 3.24 -2.35 -8.05
C THR A 134 3.04 -3.09 -6.73
N ILE A 135 2.40 -2.46 -5.74
CA ILE A 135 2.14 -3.09 -4.45
C ILE A 135 0.84 -3.91 -4.53
N SER A 136 0.95 -5.19 -4.15
CA SER A 136 -0.19 -6.09 -4.00
C SER A 136 -0.90 -5.93 -2.66
N PHE A 137 -2.17 -6.35 -2.60
CA PHE A 137 -2.92 -6.40 -1.35
C PHE A 137 -2.23 -7.26 -0.27
N LYS A 138 -1.63 -8.39 -0.66
CA LYS A 138 -0.90 -9.28 0.26
C LYS A 138 0.27 -8.58 0.92
N GLU A 139 1.02 -7.77 0.17
CA GLU A 139 2.14 -6.99 0.70
C GLU A 139 1.68 -5.92 1.69
N LEU A 140 0.59 -5.19 1.39
CA LEU A 140 0.03 -4.21 2.33
C LEU A 140 -0.38 -4.86 3.65
N ILE A 141 -1.14 -5.96 3.59
CA ILE A 141 -1.57 -6.68 4.79
C ILE A 141 -0.39 -7.23 5.59
N LYS A 142 0.65 -7.74 4.91
CA LYS A 142 1.88 -8.22 5.58
C LYS A 142 2.50 -7.12 6.44
N GLN A 143 2.56 -5.90 5.91
CA GLN A 143 3.13 -4.76 6.65
C GLN A 143 2.23 -4.32 7.81
N ILE A 144 0.91 -4.31 7.63
CA ILE A 144 0.01 -3.86 8.69
C ILE A 144 0.06 -4.77 9.92
N LYS A 145 0.16 -6.09 9.70
CA LYS A 145 0.31 -7.08 10.78
C LYS A 145 1.52 -6.85 11.67
N LYS A 146 2.56 -6.15 11.18
CA LYS A 146 3.73 -5.76 11.97
C LYS A 146 3.51 -4.47 12.76
N THR A 147 2.62 -3.59 12.31
CA THR A 147 2.50 -2.22 12.84
C THR A 147 1.49 -2.03 13.97
N ASP A 148 0.41 -2.81 14.04
CA ASP A 148 -0.65 -2.53 15.02
C ASP A 148 -1.24 -3.84 15.56
N GLY A 149 -1.12 -4.05 16.88
CA GLY A 149 -1.56 -5.28 17.53
C GLY A 149 -3.07 -5.50 17.49
N ARG A 150 -3.88 -4.43 17.56
CA ARG A 150 -5.35 -4.54 17.51
C ARG A 150 -5.83 -4.84 16.10
N LEU A 151 -5.26 -4.13 15.12
CA LEU A 151 -5.55 -4.40 13.72
C LEU A 151 -5.00 -5.76 13.28
N ARG A 152 -3.87 -6.22 13.84
CA ARG A 152 -3.30 -7.54 13.56
C ARG A 152 -4.29 -8.65 13.84
N GLU A 153 -4.92 -8.66 15.02
CA GLU A 153 -5.90 -9.69 15.40
C GLU A 153 -7.11 -9.70 14.45
N CYS A 154 -7.66 -8.52 14.14
CA CYS A 154 -8.73 -8.39 13.15
C CYS A 154 -8.30 -8.91 11.77
N PHE A 155 -7.13 -8.51 11.27
CA PHE A 155 -6.64 -8.93 9.96
C PHE A 155 -6.24 -10.41 9.90
N GLU A 156 -5.75 -11.02 10.98
CA GLU A 156 -5.49 -12.45 11.06
C GLU A 156 -6.80 -13.25 10.93
N THR A 157 -7.84 -12.82 11.63
CA THR A 157 -9.17 -13.43 11.58
C THR A 157 -9.79 -13.30 10.19
N LEU A 158 -9.77 -12.10 9.60
CA LEU A 158 -10.35 -11.83 8.28
C LEU A 158 -9.61 -12.54 7.15
N VAL A 159 -8.26 -12.52 7.15
CA VAL A 159 -7.46 -13.24 6.15
C VAL A 159 -7.65 -14.75 6.31
N GLY A 160 -7.70 -15.25 7.54
CA GLY A 160 -8.00 -16.65 7.82
C GLY A 160 -9.38 -17.06 7.29
N ALA A 161 -10.41 -16.26 7.53
CA ALA A 161 -11.76 -16.49 7.03
C ALA A 161 -11.85 -16.46 5.50
N GLN A 162 -11.24 -15.48 4.84
CA GLN A 162 -11.19 -15.42 3.37
C GLN A 162 -10.42 -16.62 2.78
N SER A 163 -9.32 -17.03 3.40
CA SER A 163 -8.54 -18.20 2.98
C SER A 163 -9.34 -19.51 3.11
N ARG A 164 -10.11 -19.66 4.19
CA ARG A 164 -11.01 -20.80 4.43
C ARG A 164 -12.15 -20.83 3.41
N SER A 165 -12.77 -19.68 3.13
CA SER A 165 -13.82 -19.55 2.10
C SER A 165 -13.32 -19.97 0.71
N VAL A 166 -12.12 -19.53 0.33
CA VAL A 166 -11.49 -19.92 -0.95
C VAL A 166 -11.18 -21.42 -0.98
N LYS A 167 -10.61 -22.01 0.08
CA LYS A 167 -10.37 -23.47 0.17
C LYS A 167 -11.68 -24.26 0.07
N HIS A 168 -12.75 -23.79 0.72
CA HIS A 168 -14.05 -24.45 0.69
C HIS A 168 -14.69 -24.42 -0.70
N ARG A 169 -14.48 -23.33 -1.45
CA ARG A 169 -14.94 -23.17 -2.84
C ARG A 169 -14.16 -24.07 -3.82
N ILE A 170 -12.84 -24.18 -3.63
CA ILE A 170 -11.99 -25.08 -4.42
C ILE A 170 -12.32 -26.56 -4.15
N SER A 171 -12.58 -26.92 -2.88
CA SER A 171 -13.02 -28.26 -2.47
C SER A 171 -14.35 -28.65 -3.14
N ARG A 172 -15.36 -27.77 -3.09
CA ARG A 172 -16.66 -27.99 -3.74
C ARG A 172 -16.53 -28.12 -5.26
N ASN A 173 -15.69 -27.32 -5.91
CA ASN A 173 -15.46 -27.46 -7.35
C ASN A 173 -14.72 -28.76 -7.70
N LYS A 174 -13.76 -29.23 -6.90
CA LYS A 174 -13.10 -30.53 -7.11
C LYS A 174 -14.05 -31.71 -6.93
N LEU A 175 -14.98 -31.63 -5.97
CA LEU A 175 -16.03 -32.62 -5.77
C LEU A 175 -16.95 -32.67 -7.00
N ASN A 176 -17.46 -31.51 -7.46
CA ASN A 176 -18.32 -31.45 -8.66
C ASN A 176 -17.65 -31.98 -9.94
N VAL A 177 -16.36 -31.71 -10.14
CA VAL A 177 -15.62 -32.24 -11.31
C VAL A 177 -15.43 -33.77 -11.24
N LYS A 178 -15.25 -34.34 -10.04
CA LYS A 178 -15.23 -35.81 -9.87
C LYS A 178 -16.60 -36.44 -10.12
N THR A 179 -17.69 -35.80 -9.66
CA THR A 179 -19.05 -36.32 -9.86
C THR A 179 -19.46 -36.32 -11.34
N LEU A 180 -19.03 -35.30 -12.11
CA LEU A 180 -19.27 -35.21 -13.55
C LEU A 180 -18.46 -36.26 -14.35
N LYS A 181 -17.21 -36.54 -13.96
CA LYS A 181 -16.40 -37.59 -14.60
C LYS A 181 -16.90 -39.01 -14.35
N ASN A 182 -17.57 -39.27 -13.23
CA ASN A 182 -18.14 -40.58 -12.93
C ASN A 182 -19.49 -40.83 -13.63
N LYS A 183 -20.22 -39.78 -14.03
CA LYS A 183 -21.46 -39.90 -14.83
C LYS A 183 -21.21 -40.09 -16.33
N ALA A 184 -20.02 -39.74 -16.83
CA ALA A 184 -19.65 -39.91 -18.24
C ALA A 184 -18.99 -41.27 -18.57
N LYS A 185 -18.92 -42.18 -17.59
CA LYS A 185 -18.34 -43.53 -17.71
C LYS A 185 -19.36 -44.67 -17.48
N LYS A 186 -20.64 -44.34 -17.38
CA LYS A 186 -21.77 -45.28 -17.43
C LYS A 186 -22.54 -45.00 -18.71
#